data_AF-A0A853ZRK3-F1
#
_entry.id   AF-A0A853ZRK3-F1
#
_cell.length_a   1.000
_cell.length_b   1.000
_cell.length_c   1.000
_cell.angle_alpha   90.00
_cell.angle_beta   90.00
_cell.angle_gamma   90.00
#
_symmetry.space_group_name_H-M   'P 1'
#
loop_
_entity.id
_entity.type
_entity.pdbx_description
1 polymer ?
#
loop_
_entity_poly.entity_id
_entity_poly.type
_entity_poly.pdbx_seq_one_letter_code
_entity_poly.pdbx_strand_id
1 'polypeptide(L)'
;MEIVNNDRTYVWQLGNQEWLQSCDGTFSLNTVAGRKPAAELVDLDFLVGASPVPDGAPGNYLPPAFSVCPTSGKTLSKVVYQPARRWLPPYGDGSGSRVINERSKLNAAEDISSRLYAQLLDTRQGDLNSRKQIIELPRKNGLNFLVANLGGHREALYALSREGSLFLWQRGSGKWLELLPTGEPIGRSRLENWAWSVSLHQEENAQHLLLSSDSGATLVTVDPLTLRYQTLRDDGGPLGGPGMLEGCSYLPQLKSGHVFIVYPASLYGWHRCPVEDADLERMTRLSAPILDAASRRLLWIGEHGYLSLTQGSELKAQWHRWPNNATAKPEQGPPFLDGRGLWQLIFETDGQRYLQLDPGATDLPMPIKGYRLSTGHLSFKYNIRLELPWGEHDENIEPTTRDVVYPFIEFTTQKRLLSLRVKQSSTLEAFFENRQPMDVDYCFEQIGDQQFSIRARASEPWNAQWFFFDNAMWLYIDSCGALYRWNA
;
A
#
# COMPACT_ATOMS: atom_id res chain seq x y z
N MET A 1 -23.69 -30.37 -25.10
CA MET A 1 -24.83 -29.66 -24.48
C MET A 1 -25.75 -30.74 -23.95
N GLU A 2 -25.78 -30.92 -22.64
CA GLU A 2 -26.69 -31.84 -21.96
C GLU A 2 -27.80 -31.02 -21.28
N ILE A 3 -29.05 -31.46 -21.42
CA ILE A 3 -30.22 -30.80 -20.82
C ILE A 3 -30.53 -31.53 -19.52
N VAL A 4 -30.49 -30.84 -18.39
CA VAL A 4 -30.80 -31.43 -17.07
C VAL A 4 -32.01 -30.72 -16.46
N ASN A 5 -33.09 -31.50 -16.27
CA ASN A 5 -34.33 -31.20 -15.54
C ASN A 5 -35.25 -30.08 -16.05
N ASN A 6 -36.51 -30.14 -15.59
CA ASN A 6 -37.73 -29.49 -16.12
C ASN A 6 -37.75 -27.95 -16.20
N ASP A 7 -36.66 -27.26 -15.86
CA ASP A 7 -36.49 -25.83 -16.09
C ASP A 7 -35.32 -25.69 -17.09
N ARG A 8 -35.56 -25.07 -18.25
CA ARG A 8 -34.62 -25.03 -19.40
C ARG A 8 -33.28 -24.34 -19.06
N THR A 9 -32.40 -25.02 -18.33
CA THR A 9 -31.05 -24.59 -18.00
C THR A 9 -30.05 -25.41 -18.81
N TYR A 10 -29.18 -24.73 -19.55
CA TYR A 10 -28.15 -25.39 -20.35
C TYR A 10 -26.83 -25.45 -19.59
N VAL A 11 -26.18 -26.61 -19.62
CA VAL A 11 -24.85 -26.80 -19.01
C VAL A 11 -23.76 -26.61 -20.06
N TRP A 12 -22.78 -25.78 -19.75
CA TRP A 12 -21.62 -25.44 -20.58
C TRP A 12 -20.34 -25.91 -19.88
N GLN A 13 -19.65 -26.89 -20.48
CA GLN A 13 -18.33 -27.35 -20.04
C GLN A 13 -17.24 -26.59 -20.80
N LEU A 14 -16.47 -25.76 -20.09
CA LEU A 14 -15.49 -24.84 -20.67
C LEU A 14 -14.15 -24.97 -19.92
N GLY A 15 -13.29 -25.87 -20.41
CA GLY A 15 -12.02 -26.19 -19.76
C GLY A 15 -12.26 -26.87 -18.40
N ASN A 16 -11.76 -26.27 -17.32
CA ASN A 16 -12.03 -26.73 -15.95
C ASN A 16 -13.27 -26.07 -15.32
N GLN A 17 -14.05 -25.30 -16.07
CA GLN A 17 -15.21 -24.58 -15.55
C GLN A 17 -16.51 -25.15 -16.11
N GLU A 18 -17.53 -25.27 -15.25
CA GLU A 18 -18.89 -25.59 -15.64
C GLU A 18 -19.79 -24.37 -15.38
N TRP A 19 -20.49 -23.92 -16.42
CA TRP A 19 -21.40 -22.78 -16.37
C TRP A 19 -22.82 -23.22 -16.68
N LEU A 20 -23.80 -22.61 -16.00
CA LEU A 20 -25.21 -22.78 -16.28
C LEU A 20 -25.71 -21.55 -17.03
N GLN A 21 -26.52 -21.78 -18.05
CA GLN A 21 -27.23 -20.71 -18.76
C GLN A 21 -28.73 -20.86 -18.50
N SER A 22 -29.30 -19.84 -17.88
CA SER A 22 -30.74 -19.71 -17.65
C SER A 22 -31.50 -19.43 -18.95
N CYS A 23 -32.83 -19.62 -18.93
CA CYS A 23 -33.68 -19.42 -20.10
C CYS A 23 -33.73 -17.97 -20.59
N ASP A 24 -33.43 -17.01 -19.73
CA ASP A 24 -33.27 -15.58 -20.03
C ASP A 24 -31.90 -15.25 -20.66
N GLY A 25 -31.03 -16.24 -20.82
CA GLY A 25 -29.68 -16.10 -21.37
C GLY A 25 -28.62 -15.69 -20.34
N THR A 26 -28.97 -15.57 -19.05
CA THR A 26 -28.02 -15.25 -17.98
C THR A 26 -27.12 -16.44 -17.67
N PHE A 27 -25.82 -16.18 -17.49
CA PHE A 27 -24.84 -17.20 -17.13
C PHE A 27 -24.49 -17.14 -15.64
N SER A 28 -24.34 -18.30 -15.02
CA SER A 28 -23.82 -18.45 -13.66
C SER A 28 -22.77 -19.55 -13.59
N LEU A 29 -21.75 -19.34 -12.77
CA LEU A 29 -20.71 -20.33 -12.55
C LEU A 29 -21.23 -21.43 -11.62
N ASN A 30 -21.14 -22.69 -12.04
CA ASN A 30 -21.55 -23.83 -11.21
C ASN A 30 -20.34 -24.48 -10.52
N THR A 31 -19.32 -24.87 -11.28
CA THR A 31 -18.12 -25.50 -10.71
C THR A 31 -16.83 -25.04 -11.38
N VAL A 32 -15.73 -25.12 -10.62
CA VAL A 32 -14.35 -24.91 -11.10
C VAL A 32 -13.52 -26.09 -10.60
N ALA A 33 -12.88 -26.81 -11.51
CA ALA A 33 -12.14 -28.04 -11.24
C ALA A 33 -12.93 -29.04 -10.37
N GLY A 34 -14.22 -29.21 -10.66
CA GLY A 34 -15.13 -30.09 -9.94
C GLY A 34 -15.57 -29.60 -8.55
N ARG A 35 -15.22 -28.37 -8.16
CA ARG A 35 -15.63 -27.75 -6.88
C ARG A 35 -16.64 -26.64 -7.11
N LYS A 36 -17.69 -26.61 -6.30
CA LYS A 36 -18.65 -25.50 -6.30
C LYS A 36 -18.09 -24.32 -5.49
N PRO A 37 -17.92 -23.12 -6.08
CA PRO A 37 -17.51 -21.92 -5.34
C PRO A 37 -18.53 -21.54 -4.27
N ALA A 38 -18.08 -20.85 -3.22
CA ALA A 38 -18.97 -20.27 -2.23
C ALA A 38 -19.93 -19.27 -2.89
N ALA A 39 -21.19 -19.19 -2.43
CA ALA A 39 -22.20 -18.33 -3.06
C ALA A 39 -21.88 -16.83 -2.90
N GLU A 40 -21.09 -16.49 -1.89
CA GLU A 40 -20.64 -15.15 -1.56
C GLU A 40 -19.56 -14.62 -2.52
N LEU A 41 -18.92 -15.52 -3.28
CA LEU A 41 -17.90 -15.22 -4.28
C LEU A 41 -18.55 -14.76 -5.59
N VAL A 42 -18.87 -13.46 -5.66
CA VAL A 42 -19.64 -12.86 -6.76
C VAL A 42 -18.78 -12.15 -7.81
N ASP A 43 -17.52 -11.82 -7.49
CA ASP A 43 -16.59 -11.16 -8.41
C ASP A 43 -15.92 -12.18 -9.35
N LEU A 44 -16.70 -12.75 -10.28
CA LEU A 44 -16.26 -13.84 -11.17
C LEU A 44 -15.15 -13.44 -12.15
N ASP A 45 -15.01 -12.15 -12.46
CA ASP A 45 -13.89 -11.62 -13.24
C ASP A 45 -12.54 -11.80 -12.54
N PHE A 46 -12.51 -11.62 -11.22
CA PHE A 46 -11.34 -11.90 -10.40
C PHE A 46 -11.09 -13.41 -10.26
N LEU A 47 -12.15 -14.17 -9.97
CA LEU A 47 -12.01 -15.58 -9.56
C LEU A 47 -11.70 -16.53 -10.70
N VAL A 48 -12.32 -16.32 -11.86
CA VAL A 48 -12.24 -17.26 -13.00
C VAL A 48 -11.99 -16.56 -14.34
N GLY A 49 -11.71 -15.24 -14.31
CA GLY A 49 -11.47 -14.45 -15.51
C GLY A 49 -12.72 -14.14 -16.32
N ALA A 50 -13.91 -14.29 -15.73
CA ALA A 50 -15.18 -14.08 -16.43
C ALA A 50 -15.31 -12.63 -16.94
N SER A 51 -15.87 -12.45 -18.14
CA SER A 51 -16.02 -11.12 -18.73
C SER A 51 -17.35 -10.50 -18.32
N PRO A 52 -17.40 -9.26 -17.80
CA PRO A 52 -18.67 -8.57 -17.57
C PRO A 52 -19.49 -8.46 -18.86
N VAL A 53 -20.81 -8.64 -18.77
CA VAL A 53 -21.69 -8.46 -19.93
C VAL A 53 -21.66 -6.98 -20.36
N PRO A 54 -21.32 -6.67 -21.63
CA PRO A 54 -21.37 -5.30 -22.14
C PRO A 54 -22.78 -4.71 -22.03
N ASP A 55 -22.90 -3.50 -21.49
CA ASP A 55 -24.18 -2.80 -21.23
C ASP A 55 -25.17 -3.58 -20.35
N GLY A 56 -24.73 -4.66 -19.71
CA GLY A 56 -25.55 -5.48 -18.82
C GLY A 56 -25.65 -4.89 -17.42
N ALA A 57 -26.54 -5.47 -16.61
CA ALA A 57 -26.59 -5.17 -15.19
C ALA A 57 -25.25 -5.53 -14.50
N PRO A 58 -24.78 -4.73 -13.54
CA PRO A 58 -23.60 -5.07 -12.75
C PRO A 58 -23.72 -6.47 -12.12
N GLY A 59 -22.64 -7.24 -12.15
CA GLY A 59 -22.60 -8.60 -11.61
C GLY A 59 -23.02 -9.70 -12.61
N ASN A 60 -23.49 -9.35 -13.81
CA ASN A 60 -23.69 -10.32 -14.88
C ASN A 60 -22.38 -10.59 -15.61
N TYR A 61 -21.99 -11.86 -15.67
CA TYR A 61 -20.75 -12.30 -16.31
C TYR A 61 -21.01 -13.30 -17.42
N LEU A 62 -20.06 -13.36 -18.35
CA LEU A 62 -19.97 -14.37 -19.40
C LEU A 62 -18.72 -15.23 -19.15
N PRO A 63 -18.77 -16.51 -19.56
CA PRO A 63 -17.61 -17.38 -19.42
C PRO A 63 -16.36 -16.80 -20.09
N PRO A 64 -15.16 -16.99 -19.51
CA PRO A 64 -13.91 -16.45 -20.06
C PRO A 64 -13.55 -16.99 -21.46
N ALA A 65 -14.14 -18.13 -21.85
CA ALA A 65 -13.94 -18.72 -23.17
C ALA A 65 -14.63 -17.92 -24.29
N PHE A 66 -15.58 -17.03 -23.97
CA PHE A 66 -16.29 -16.25 -24.97
C PHE A 66 -15.43 -15.06 -25.41
N SER A 67 -15.25 -14.91 -26.72
CA SER A 67 -14.60 -13.73 -27.32
C SER A 67 -15.60 -12.62 -27.68
N VAL A 68 -16.89 -12.96 -27.76
CA VAL A 68 -17.98 -12.07 -28.19
C VAL A 68 -19.19 -12.31 -27.30
N CYS A 69 -19.91 -11.25 -26.96
CA CYS A 69 -21.16 -11.31 -26.22
C CYS A 69 -22.25 -11.96 -27.09
N PRO A 70 -22.87 -13.07 -26.66
CA PRO A 70 -23.86 -13.77 -27.47
C PRO A 70 -25.16 -12.97 -27.70
N THR A 71 -25.45 -11.98 -26.85
CA THR A 71 -26.66 -11.15 -26.96
C THR A 71 -26.44 -9.86 -27.74
N SER A 72 -25.32 -9.17 -27.53
CA SER A 72 -25.04 -7.87 -28.18
C SER A 72 -24.12 -7.94 -29.39
N GLY A 73 -23.42 -9.07 -29.60
CA GLY A 73 -22.40 -9.21 -30.65
C GLY A 73 -21.12 -8.39 -30.41
N LYS A 74 -21.01 -7.69 -29.27
CA LYS A 74 -19.82 -6.90 -28.92
C LYS A 74 -18.66 -7.78 -28.52
N THR A 75 -17.44 -7.39 -28.90
CA THR A 75 -16.21 -8.07 -28.49
C THR A 75 -16.02 -7.97 -26.97
N LEU A 76 -15.65 -9.09 -26.34
CA LEU A 76 -15.35 -9.16 -24.91
C LEU A 76 -13.84 -8.94 -24.69
N SER A 77 -13.50 -8.05 -23.78
CA SER A 77 -12.10 -7.86 -23.37
C SER A 77 -11.71 -8.93 -22.37
N LYS A 78 -10.59 -9.62 -22.62
CA LYS A 78 -10.07 -10.59 -21.66
C LYS A 78 -9.70 -9.90 -20.35
N VAL A 79 -10.10 -10.51 -19.24
CA VAL A 79 -9.69 -10.08 -17.91
C VAL A 79 -8.25 -10.53 -17.68
N VAL A 80 -7.38 -9.56 -17.43
CA VAL A 80 -5.96 -9.77 -17.16
C VAL A 80 -5.50 -8.85 -16.04
N TYR A 81 -4.47 -9.28 -15.32
CA TYR A 81 -3.73 -8.45 -14.37
C TYR A 81 -3.13 -7.22 -15.07
N GLN A 82 -3.27 -6.07 -14.44
CA GLN A 82 -2.76 -4.77 -14.85
C GLN A 82 -1.93 -4.17 -13.71
N PRO A 83 -0.59 -4.21 -13.79
CA PRO A 83 0.29 -3.63 -12.78
C PRO A 83 -0.07 -2.18 -12.40
N ALA A 84 -0.62 -1.41 -13.35
CA ALA A 84 -1.11 -0.04 -13.17
C ALA A 84 -2.21 0.13 -12.10
N ARG A 85 -2.91 -0.94 -11.72
CA ARG A 85 -4.04 -0.95 -10.77
C ARG A 85 -3.69 -1.51 -9.40
N ARG A 86 -2.46 -1.99 -9.20
CA ARG A 86 -2.02 -2.48 -7.89
C ARG A 86 -1.95 -1.33 -6.89
N TRP A 87 -1.99 -1.66 -5.61
CA TRP A 87 -1.75 -0.71 -4.55
C TRP A 87 -1.15 -1.42 -3.34
N LEU A 88 0.13 -1.16 -3.07
CA LEU A 88 0.84 -1.87 -2.00
C LEU A 88 1.25 -0.90 -0.88
N PRO A 89 0.91 -1.19 0.39
CA PRO A 89 1.40 -0.41 1.52
C PRO A 89 2.93 -0.51 1.64
N PRO A 90 3.59 0.56 2.11
CA PRO A 90 3.02 1.70 2.81
C PRO A 90 2.60 2.86 1.91
N TYR A 91 3.04 2.95 0.64
CA TYR A 91 2.76 4.13 -0.21
C TYR A 91 2.57 3.82 -1.71
N GLY A 92 1.87 2.73 -2.03
CA GLY A 92 1.18 2.50 -3.30
C GLY A 92 1.88 1.61 -4.32
N ASP A 93 3.21 1.60 -4.39
CA ASP A 93 3.99 0.66 -5.23
C ASP A 93 4.87 -0.31 -4.42
N GLY A 94 4.84 -0.18 -3.08
CA GLY A 94 5.64 -0.97 -2.14
C GLY A 94 7.08 -0.46 -1.96
N SER A 95 7.43 0.70 -2.50
CA SER A 95 8.80 1.24 -2.46
C SER A 95 9.14 2.12 -1.25
N GLY A 96 8.18 2.30 -0.33
CA GLY A 96 8.31 3.23 0.81
C GLY A 96 8.38 4.72 0.43
N SER A 97 8.30 5.06 -0.86
CA SER A 97 8.19 6.43 -1.35
C SER A 97 6.77 6.96 -1.23
N ARG A 98 6.57 8.14 -0.65
CA ARG A 98 5.27 8.83 -0.63
C ARG A 98 4.96 9.55 -1.95
N VAL A 99 5.73 9.29 -3.00
CA VAL A 99 5.63 9.95 -4.31
C VAL A 99 5.20 8.96 -5.36
N ILE A 100 4.05 9.21 -5.98
CA ILE A 100 3.56 8.51 -7.16
C ILE A 100 3.96 9.31 -8.40
N ASN A 101 4.71 8.65 -9.27
CA ASN A 101 5.16 9.19 -10.55
C ASN A 101 5.14 8.09 -11.64
N GLU A 102 5.61 8.43 -12.84
CA GLU A 102 5.64 7.50 -13.98
C GLU A 102 6.39 6.18 -13.70
N ARG A 103 7.41 6.21 -12.82
CA ARG A 103 8.21 5.00 -12.47
C ARG A 103 7.45 4.05 -11.55
N SER A 104 6.50 4.55 -10.76
CA SER A 104 5.68 3.74 -9.83
C SER A 104 4.77 2.76 -10.57
N LYS A 105 4.49 3.02 -11.87
CA LYS A 105 3.54 2.26 -12.70
C LYS A 105 2.16 2.20 -12.04
N LEU A 106 1.61 3.34 -11.61
CA LEU A 106 0.31 3.46 -10.94
C LEU A 106 -0.63 4.45 -11.66
N ASN A 107 -0.59 4.46 -12.99
CA ASN A 107 -1.34 5.39 -13.82
C ASN A 107 -2.85 5.37 -13.52
N ALA A 108 -3.40 4.22 -13.11
CA ALA A 108 -4.82 4.14 -12.74
C ALA A 108 -5.15 5.01 -11.51
N ALA A 109 -4.25 5.10 -10.52
CA ALA A 109 -4.44 5.97 -9.36
C ALA A 109 -4.38 7.46 -9.76
N GLU A 110 -3.47 7.82 -10.65
CA GLU A 110 -3.40 9.18 -11.22
C GLU A 110 -4.70 9.54 -11.96
N ASP A 111 -5.21 8.65 -12.81
CA ASP A 111 -6.45 8.86 -13.57
C ASP A 111 -7.66 8.99 -12.64
N ILE A 112 -7.78 8.11 -11.64
CA ILE A 112 -8.85 8.16 -10.62
C ILE A 112 -8.78 9.49 -9.87
N SER A 113 -7.60 9.90 -9.41
CA SER A 113 -7.43 11.18 -8.71
C SER A 113 -7.87 12.35 -9.60
N SER A 114 -7.56 12.30 -10.90
CA SER A 114 -7.86 13.36 -11.86
C SER A 114 -9.36 13.51 -12.10
N ARG A 115 -10.05 12.40 -12.35
CA ARG A 115 -11.50 12.42 -12.57
C ARG A 115 -12.26 12.84 -11.31
N LEU A 116 -11.86 12.33 -10.14
CA LEU A 116 -12.48 12.71 -8.87
C LEU A 116 -12.30 14.20 -8.59
N TYR A 117 -11.09 14.73 -8.77
CA TYR A 117 -10.81 16.16 -8.56
C TYR A 117 -11.66 17.04 -9.50
N ALA A 118 -11.72 16.70 -10.78
CA ALA A 118 -12.53 17.41 -11.76
C ALA A 118 -14.03 17.43 -11.39
N GLN A 119 -14.54 16.32 -10.85
CA GLN A 119 -15.92 16.26 -10.36
C GLN A 119 -16.14 17.12 -9.11
N LEU A 120 -15.17 17.21 -8.19
CA LEU A 120 -15.27 18.03 -6.99
C LEU A 120 -15.21 19.55 -7.28
N LEU A 121 -14.56 19.95 -8.38
CA LEU A 121 -14.61 21.33 -8.86
C LEU A 121 -16.00 21.75 -9.34
N ASP A 122 -16.80 20.81 -9.87
CA ASP A 122 -18.20 21.08 -10.20
C ASP A 122 -19.04 21.03 -8.92
N THR A 123 -19.26 22.20 -8.31
CA THR A 123 -19.98 22.34 -7.03
C THR A 123 -21.39 21.75 -7.03
N ARG A 124 -21.99 21.53 -8.21
CA ARG A 124 -23.28 20.84 -8.35
C ARG A 124 -23.20 19.35 -8.00
N GLN A 125 -22.00 18.75 -8.07
CA GLN A 125 -21.73 17.35 -7.73
C GLN A 125 -21.54 17.14 -6.21
N GLY A 126 -21.39 18.22 -5.43
CA GLY A 126 -21.15 18.18 -4.00
C GLY A 126 -19.67 18.02 -3.61
N ASP A 127 -19.40 18.06 -2.31
CA ASP A 127 -18.05 17.97 -1.74
C ASP A 127 -17.67 16.53 -1.33
N LEU A 128 -16.48 16.36 -0.76
CA LEU A 128 -16.04 15.06 -0.23
C LEU A 128 -17.00 14.50 0.82
N ASN A 129 -17.63 15.33 1.65
CA ASN A 129 -18.50 14.85 2.70
C ASN A 129 -19.85 14.36 2.16
N SER A 130 -20.45 15.05 1.18
CA SER A 130 -21.71 14.63 0.57
C SER A 130 -21.56 13.42 -0.36
N ARG A 131 -20.38 13.22 -0.94
CA ARG A 131 -20.13 12.14 -1.91
C ARG A 131 -19.55 10.86 -1.31
N LYS A 132 -19.18 10.86 -0.02
CA LYS A 132 -18.55 9.69 0.61
C LYS A 132 -19.53 8.53 0.73
N GLN A 133 -19.07 7.35 0.35
CA GLN A 133 -19.70 6.09 0.72
C GLN A 133 -19.01 5.56 1.96
N ILE A 134 -19.78 5.17 2.98
CA ILE A 134 -19.26 4.51 4.18
C ILE A 134 -19.32 3.01 3.94
N ILE A 135 -18.16 2.36 4.04
CA ILE A 135 -18.03 0.93 3.81
C ILE A 135 -17.85 0.25 5.16
N GLU A 136 -18.61 -0.82 5.37
CA GLU A 136 -18.46 -1.63 6.58
C GLU A 136 -17.10 -2.33 6.58
N LEU A 137 -16.40 -2.26 7.71
CA LEU A 137 -15.12 -2.92 7.88
C LEU A 137 -15.30 -4.39 8.26
N PRO A 138 -14.38 -5.29 7.87
CA PRO A 138 -14.41 -6.68 8.34
C PRO A 138 -14.16 -6.80 9.85
N ARG A 139 -13.50 -5.79 10.43
CA ARG A 139 -13.22 -5.64 11.86
C ARG A 139 -13.02 -4.16 12.18
N LYS A 140 -13.31 -3.75 13.41
CA LYS A 140 -13.28 -2.32 13.80
C LYS A 140 -11.93 -1.64 13.50
N ASN A 141 -10.82 -2.18 14.00
CA ASN A 141 -9.52 -1.51 14.01
C ASN A 141 -8.37 -2.48 13.65
N GLY A 142 -7.18 -1.91 13.45
CA GLY A 142 -5.94 -2.61 13.22
C GLY A 142 -5.87 -3.25 11.84
N LEU A 143 -6.43 -2.60 10.82
CA LEU A 143 -6.44 -3.09 9.44
C LEU A 143 -5.42 -2.37 8.58
N ASN A 144 -4.86 -3.09 7.62
CA ASN A 144 -4.09 -2.54 6.52
C ASN A 144 -4.67 -3.03 5.19
N PHE A 145 -4.64 -2.16 4.17
CA PHE A 145 -5.27 -2.45 2.89
C PHE A 145 -4.22 -2.63 1.78
N LEU A 146 -4.47 -3.59 0.89
CA LEU A 146 -3.66 -3.78 -0.31
C LEU A 146 -4.51 -4.22 -1.51
N VAL A 147 -4.04 -3.90 -2.71
CA VAL A 147 -4.64 -4.28 -3.98
C VAL A 147 -3.62 -5.05 -4.79
N ALA A 148 -3.87 -6.34 -4.99
CA ALA A 148 -2.94 -7.26 -5.65
C ALA A 148 -3.70 -8.40 -6.33
N ASN A 149 -3.03 -9.15 -7.21
CA ASN A 149 -3.58 -10.36 -7.80
C ASN A 149 -3.10 -11.61 -7.03
N LEU A 150 -3.69 -11.89 -5.87
CA LEU A 150 -3.34 -13.06 -5.06
C LEU A 150 -4.25 -14.24 -5.42
N GLY A 151 -3.76 -15.09 -6.32
CA GLY A 151 -4.43 -16.33 -6.73
C GLY A 151 -5.61 -16.18 -7.69
N GLY A 152 -5.85 -14.98 -8.24
CA GLY A 152 -6.92 -14.70 -9.20
C GLY A 152 -6.41 -14.35 -10.60
N HIS A 153 -7.28 -13.70 -11.38
CA HIS A 153 -7.02 -13.30 -12.77
C HIS A 153 -6.76 -11.80 -12.97
N ARG A 154 -6.99 -11.00 -11.93
CA ARG A 154 -6.77 -9.53 -11.90
C ARG A 154 -6.64 -9.06 -10.45
N GLU A 155 -6.54 -7.76 -10.23
CA GLU A 155 -6.43 -7.22 -8.87
C GLU A 155 -7.74 -7.35 -8.07
N ALA A 156 -7.59 -7.69 -6.80
CA ALA A 156 -8.64 -7.59 -5.79
C ALA A 156 -8.15 -6.79 -4.58
N LEU A 157 -9.11 -6.26 -3.81
CA LEU A 157 -8.83 -5.54 -2.58
C LEU A 157 -8.84 -6.51 -1.40
N TYR A 158 -7.76 -6.46 -0.62
CA TYR A 158 -7.62 -7.23 0.61
C TYR A 158 -7.45 -6.30 1.81
N ALA A 159 -7.95 -6.75 2.95
CA ALA A 159 -7.63 -6.18 4.25
C ALA A 159 -6.86 -7.21 5.08
N LEU A 160 -5.75 -6.81 5.67
CA LEU A 160 -4.95 -7.62 6.60
C LEU A 160 -5.04 -7.01 7.99
N SER A 161 -5.47 -7.79 8.98
CA SER A 161 -5.45 -7.34 10.37
C SER A 161 -4.05 -7.46 10.95
N ARG A 162 -3.72 -6.60 11.93
CA ARG A 162 -2.49 -6.69 12.71
C ARG A 162 -2.35 -8.01 13.48
N GLU A 163 -3.44 -8.77 13.64
CA GLU A 163 -3.43 -10.11 14.25
C GLU A 163 -3.27 -11.25 13.22
N GLY A 164 -3.19 -10.93 11.93
CA GLY A 164 -2.94 -11.89 10.84
C GLY A 164 -4.19 -12.48 10.17
N SER A 165 -5.39 -11.93 10.45
CA SER A 165 -6.61 -12.28 9.67
C SER A 165 -6.56 -11.59 8.30
N LEU A 166 -6.84 -12.34 7.24
CA LEU A 166 -6.89 -11.82 5.87
C LEU A 166 -8.33 -11.82 5.36
N PHE A 167 -8.75 -10.73 4.73
CA PHE A 167 -10.10 -10.57 4.19
C PHE A 167 -10.04 -10.15 2.72
N LEU A 168 -10.96 -10.66 1.91
CA LEU A 168 -11.15 -10.33 0.50
C LEU A 168 -12.44 -9.53 0.33
N TRP A 169 -12.34 -8.37 -0.32
CA TRP A 169 -13.51 -7.57 -0.68
C TRP A 169 -14.20 -8.13 -1.92
N GLN A 170 -15.52 -8.28 -1.85
CA GLN A 170 -16.39 -8.62 -2.98
C GLN A 170 -17.13 -7.36 -3.43
N ARG A 171 -16.75 -6.80 -4.59
CA ARG A 171 -17.31 -5.55 -5.11
C ARG A 171 -18.80 -5.70 -5.42
N GLY A 172 -19.19 -6.81 -6.02
CA GLY A 172 -20.59 -7.06 -6.41
C GLY A 172 -21.55 -7.11 -5.23
N SER A 173 -21.11 -7.60 -4.06
CA SER A 173 -21.96 -7.72 -2.87
C SER A 173 -21.70 -6.63 -1.82
N GLY A 174 -20.60 -5.88 -1.94
CA GLY A 174 -20.19 -4.88 -0.96
C GLY A 174 -19.81 -5.49 0.40
N LYS A 175 -19.26 -6.71 0.40
CA LYS A 175 -18.95 -7.46 1.62
C LYS A 175 -17.50 -7.92 1.66
N TRP A 176 -16.97 -8.05 2.88
CA TRP A 176 -15.70 -8.70 3.16
C TRP A 176 -15.92 -10.19 3.44
N LEU A 177 -15.08 -11.03 2.86
CA LEU A 177 -15.01 -12.46 3.14
C LEU A 177 -13.68 -12.77 3.82
N GLU A 178 -13.72 -13.48 4.95
CA GLU A 178 -12.50 -13.93 5.62
C GLU A 178 -11.87 -15.10 4.85
N LEU A 179 -10.55 -15.05 4.65
CA LEU A 179 -9.78 -16.19 4.16
C LEU A 179 -9.19 -16.93 5.36
N LEU A 180 -9.36 -18.25 5.38
CA LEU A 180 -8.91 -19.09 6.49
C LEU A 180 -7.59 -19.79 6.17
N PRO A 181 -6.66 -19.90 7.14
CA PRO A 181 -5.45 -20.68 6.94
C PRO A 181 -5.80 -22.16 6.78
N THR A 182 -5.04 -22.85 5.94
CA THR A 182 -5.03 -24.34 5.88
C THR A 182 -4.07 -24.96 6.88
N GLY A 183 -3.11 -24.18 7.39
CA GLY A 183 -2.13 -24.57 8.41
C GLY A 183 -1.90 -23.43 9.38
N GLU A 184 -0.66 -22.99 9.53
CA GLU A 184 -0.35 -21.87 10.42
C GLU A 184 -0.90 -20.54 9.86
N PRO A 185 -1.56 -19.71 10.70
CA PRO A 185 -2.03 -18.39 10.30
C PRO A 185 -0.86 -17.45 10.02
N ILE A 186 -1.10 -16.30 9.40
CA ILE A 186 -0.06 -15.28 9.14
C ILE A 186 0.63 -14.84 10.45
N GLY A 187 -0.14 -14.67 11.51
CA GLY A 187 0.34 -14.23 12.82
C GLY A 187 0.31 -12.71 12.99
N ARG A 188 0.54 -12.28 14.23
CA ARG A 188 0.50 -10.87 14.62
C ARG A 188 1.70 -10.09 14.06
N SER A 189 1.54 -8.80 13.77
CA SER A 189 2.63 -7.87 13.51
C SER A 189 2.59 -6.70 14.49
N ARG A 190 3.72 -6.44 15.16
CA ARG A 190 3.92 -5.26 16.03
C ARG A 190 4.62 -4.08 15.34
N LEU A 191 4.95 -4.20 14.06
CA LEU A 191 5.49 -3.06 13.33
C LEU A 191 4.50 -1.89 13.37
N GLU A 192 5.05 -0.69 13.47
CA GLU A 192 4.29 0.55 13.38
C GLU A 192 3.69 0.72 11.99
N ASN A 193 2.56 1.44 11.84
CA ASN A 193 1.90 1.59 10.54
C ASN A 193 2.80 2.27 9.49
N TRP A 194 3.68 3.18 9.91
CA TRP A 194 4.65 3.84 9.03
C TRP A 194 5.85 2.95 8.64
N ALA A 195 6.08 1.85 9.37
CA ALA A 195 7.12 0.86 9.11
C ALA A 195 6.60 -0.38 8.37
N TRP A 196 5.32 -0.68 8.57
CA TRP A 196 4.67 -1.86 8.02
C TRP A 196 4.49 -1.71 6.50
N SER A 197 4.81 -2.78 5.78
CA SER A 197 4.75 -2.86 4.33
C SER A 197 4.53 -4.30 3.89
N VAL A 198 4.25 -4.48 2.61
CA VAL A 198 4.19 -5.78 1.96
C VAL A 198 4.88 -5.72 0.62
N SER A 199 5.31 -6.88 0.11
CA SER A 199 5.82 -7.01 -1.24
C SER A 199 5.21 -8.23 -1.93
N LEU A 200 5.28 -8.25 -3.26
CA LEU A 200 4.77 -9.36 -4.05
C LEU A 200 5.94 -10.18 -4.62
N HIS A 201 6.06 -11.42 -4.17
CA HIS A 201 6.95 -12.38 -4.78
C HIS A 201 6.27 -12.98 -6.02
N GLN A 202 6.94 -12.95 -7.16
CA GLN A 202 6.44 -13.54 -8.39
C GLN A 202 7.05 -14.93 -8.56
N GLU A 203 6.21 -15.94 -8.77
CA GLU A 203 6.64 -17.28 -9.15
C GLU A 203 5.81 -17.75 -10.34
N GLU A 204 6.48 -18.01 -11.47
CA GLU A 204 5.85 -18.29 -12.77
C GLU A 204 4.81 -17.22 -13.17
N ASN A 205 3.51 -17.53 -13.01
CA ASN A 205 2.38 -16.66 -13.33
C ASN A 205 1.55 -16.29 -12.08
N ALA A 206 2.04 -16.58 -10.88
CA ALA A 206 1.35 -16.34 -9.61
C ALA A 206 2.06 -15.26 -8.78
N GLN A 207 1.27 -14.51 -8.01
CA GLN A 207 1.78 -13.55 -7.05
C GLN A 207 1.51 -14.06 -5.62
N HIS A 208 2.56 -14.02 -4.82
CA HIS A 208 2.54 -14.41 -3.42
C HIS A 208 2.84 -13.18 -2.56
N LEU A 209 2.14 -13.06 -1.42
CA LEU A 209 2.31 -11.92 -0.54
C LEU A 209 3.43 -12.20 0.46
N LEU A 210 4.51 -11.43 0.41
CA LEU A 210 5.53 -11.43 1.46
C LEU A 210 5.24 -10.33 2.47
N LEU A 211 5.26 -10.68 3.75
CA LEU A 211 5.09 -9.75 4.87
C LEU A 211 5.91 -10.21 6.08
N SER A 212 6.14 -9.29 7.01
CA SER A 212 6.75 -9.55 8.32
C SER A 212 5.68 -9.80 9.39
N SER A 213 5.85 -10.84 10.19
CA SER A 213 5.07 -11.07 11.41
C SER A 213 6.00 -11.22 12.63
N ASP A 214 5.44 -11.26 13.83
CA ASP A 214 6.15 -11.56 15.08
C ASP A 214 6.80 -12.95 15.05
N SER A 215 6.38 -13.82 14.11
CA SER A 215 6.99 -15.14 13.84
C SER A 215 8.11 -15.07 12.78
N GLY A 216 8.37 -13.94 12.15
CA GLY A 216 9.42 -13.75 11.15
C GLY A 216 8.89 -13.48 9.74
N ALA A 217 9.69 -13.81 8.73
CA ALA A 217 9.28 -13.65 7.34
C ALA A 217 8.17 -14.65 6.99
N THR A 218 7.08 -14.17 6.42
CA THR A 218 5.91 -14.99 6.06
C THR A 218 5.55 -14.76 4.59
N LEU A 219 5.65 -15.82 3.79
CA LEU A 219 5.17 -15.86 2.41
C LEU A 219 3.76 -16.48 2.39
N VAL A 220 2.79 -15.78 1.81
CA VAL A 220 1.38 -16.18 1.80
C VAL A 220 0.93 -16.50 0.38
N THR A 221 0.40 -17.70 0.20
CA THR A 221 -0.23 -18.17 -1.05
C THR A 221 -1.73 -18.24 -0.85
N VAL A 222 -2.50 -17.53 -1.67
CA VAL A 222 -3.96 -17.42 -1.54
C VAL A 222 -4.64 -18.29 -2.59
N ASP A 223 -5.63 -19.06 -2.16
CA ASP A 223 -6.61 -19.70 -3.02
C ASP A 223 -7.98 -19.02 -2.80
N PRO A 224 -8.36 -18.07 -3.68
CA PRO A 224 -9.59 -17.32 -3.49
C PRO A 224 -10.85 -18.17 -3.75
N LEU A 225 -10.76 -19.26 -4.53
CA LEU A 225 -11.90 -20.13 -4.82
C LEU A 225 -12.37 -20.89 -3.58
N THR A 226 -11.44 -21.25 -2.70
CA THR A 226 -11.74 -21.97 -1.46
C THR A 226 -11.78 -21.05 -0.24
N LEU A 227 -11.58 -19.73 -0.42
CA LEU A 227 -11.42 -18.75 0.66
C LEU A 227 -10.35 -19.18 1.67
N ARG A 228 -9.21 -19.65 1.16
CA ARG A 228 -8.14 -20.17 2.00
C ARG A 228 -6.79 -19.60 1.62
N TYR A 229 -5.85 -19.71 2.54
CA TYR A 229 -4.45 -19.41 2.28
C TYR A 229 -3.51 -20.43 2.95
N GLN A 230 -2.28 -20.43 2.46
CA GLN A 230 -1.14 -21.18 2.99
C GLN A 230 -0.02 -20.20 3.33
N THR A 231 0.77 -20.56 4.33
CA THR A 231 1.94 -19.80 4.75
C THR A 231 3.19 -20.67 4.65
N LEU A 232 4.28 -20.07 4.18
CA LEU A 232 5.64 -20.55 4.37
C LEU A 232 6.35 -19.52 5.26
N ARG A 233 7.01 -20.00 6.31
CA ARG A 233 7.67 -19.13 7.31
C ARG A 233 9.18 -19.34 7.34
N ASP A 234 9.90 -18.27 7.62
CA ASP A 234 11.26 -18.32 8.16
C ASP A 234 11.27 -17.69 9.55
N ASP A 235 11.47 -18.53 10.57
CA ASP A 235 11.39 -18.08 11.96
C ASP A 235 12.42 -16.99 12.27
N GLY A 236 11.97 -15.91 12.92
CA GLY A 236 12.81 -14.78 13.33
C GLY A 236 12.01 -13.64 13.93
N GLY A 237 12.70 -12.64 14.49
CA GLY A 237 12.12 -11.38 14.94
C GLY A 237 12.08 -10.36 13.79
N PRO A 238 10.93 -9.72 13.50
CA PRO A 238 10.84 -8.73 12.44
C PRO A 238 11.59 -7.45 12.83
N LEU A 239 12.42 -6.91 11.94
CA LEU A 239 13.07 -5.61 12.15
C LEU A 239 12.42 -4.48 11.35
N GLY A 240 11.82 -4.81 10.21
CA GLY A 240 11.10 -3.91 9.32
C GLY A 240 10.28 -4.69 8.30
N GLY A 241 9.48 -4.00 7.49
CA GLY A 241 8.70 -4.64 6.45
C GLY A 241 9.51 -4.92 5.16
N PRO A 242 8.98 -5.75 4.24
CA PRO A 242 9.68 -6.17 3.04
C PRO A 242 9.67 -5.13 1.92
N GLY A 243 10.77 -5.04 1.17
CA GLY A 243 10.94 -4.17 0.01
C GLY A 243 11.35 -4.92 -1.24
N MET A 244 11.17 -4.30 -2.41
CA MET A 244 11.54 -4.90 -3.70
C MET A 244 12.78 -4.24 -4.30
N LEU A 245 13.77 -5.06 -4.68
CA LEU A 245 14.95 -4.63 -5.42
C LEU A 245 15.14 -5.56 -6.61
N GLU A 246 15.17 -5.00 -7.82
CA GLU A 246 15.38 -5.75 -9.07
C GLU A 246 14.47 -6.97 -9.26
N GLY A 247 13.19 -6.82 -8.87
CA GLY A 247 12.18 -7.88 -9.01
C GLY A 247 12.20 -8.94 -7.90
N CYS A 248 13.16 -8.87 -6.97
CA CYS A 248 13.21 -9.75 -5.80
C CYS A 248 12.72 -9.02 -4.55
N SER A 249 12.08 -9.75 -3.64
CA SER A 249 11.56 -9.24 -2.38
C SER A 249 12.48 -9.59 -1.20
N TYR A 250 12.82 -8.59 -0.39
CA TYR A 250 13.79 -8.69 0.70
C TYR A 250 13.21 -8.19 2.01
N LEU A 251 13.52 -8.85 3.12
CA LEU A 251 13.00 -8.52 4.45
C LEU A 251 14.13 -8.60 5.51
N PRO A 252 14.32 -7.57 6.35
CA PRO A 252 15.29 -7.63 7.45
C PRO A 252 14.69 -8.31 8.69
N GLN A 253 15.41 -9.30 9.22
CA GLN A 253 14.99 -10.04 10.41
C GLN A 253 16.17 -10.38 11.34
N LEU A 254 15.85 -10.53 12.62
CA LEU A 254 16.74 -11.03 13.67
C LEU A 254 16.53 -12.53 13.85
N LYS A 255 17.57 -13.34 13.67
CA LYS A 255 17.52 -14.80 13.88
C LYS A 255 18.75 -15.27 14.63
N SER A 256 18.53 -15.93 15.76
CA SER A 256 19.60 -16.52 16.59
C SER A 256 20.71 -15.53 16.97
N GLY A 257 20.35 -14.27 17.28
CA GLY A 257 21.33 -13.23 17.64
C GLY A 257 22.06 -12.59 16.46
N HIS A 258 21.66 -12.88 15.23
CA HIS A 258 22.25 -12.29 14.02
C HIS A 258 21.17 -11.64 13.15
N VAL A 259 21.54 -10.55 12.47
CA VAL A 259 20.64 -9.88 11.53
C VAL A 259 20.89 -10.41 10.12
N PHE A 260 19.81 -10.76 9.45
CA PHE A 260 19.83 -11.21 8.06
C PHE A 260 18.83 -10.41 7.24
N ILE A 261 19.17 -10.18 5.97
CA ILE A 261 18.19 -9.97 4.93
C ILE A 261 17.75 -11.35 4.43
N VAL A 262 16.45 -11.61 4.44
CA VAL A 262 15.87 -12.85 3.90
C VAL A 262 14.98 -12.61 2.71
N TYR A 263 14.97 -13.58 1.81
CA TYR A 263 14.21 -13.53 0.57
C TYR A 263 13.80 -14.95 0.13
N PRO A 264 12.60 -15.12 -0.46
CA PRO A 264 12.17 -16.43 -0.94
C PRO A 264 13.09 -16.97 -2.04
N ALA A 265 13.50 -18.23 -1.93
CA ALA A 265 14.19 -18.98 -2.98
C ALA A 265 13.21 -19.63 -3.96
N SER A 266 12.07 -20.08 -3.41
CA SER A 266 10.91 -20.69 -4.07
C SER A 266 9.75 -20.75 -3.06
N LEU A 267 8.59 -21.32 -3.43
CA LEU A 267 7.51 -21.66 -2.47
C LEU A 267 7.91 -22.66 -1.37
N TYR A 268 9.15 -23.15 -1.34
CA TYR A 268 9.60 -24.17 -0.41
C TYR A 268 10.85 -23.78 0.39
N GLY A 269 11.43 -22.60 0.14
CA GLY A 269 12.72 -22.26 0.73
C GLY A 269 13.03 -20.77 0.81
N TRP A 270 14.02 -20.46 1.64
CA TRP A 270 14.49 -19.10 1.91
C TRP A 270 16.00 -19.00 1.73
N HIS A 271 16.44 -17.91 1.12
CA HIS A 271 17.83 -17.48 1.15
C HIS A 271 18.04 -16.41 2.22
N ARG A 272 19.29 -16.29 2.67
CA ARG A 272 19.69 -15.33 3.70
C ARG A 272 21.01 -14.66 3.32
N CYS A 273 21.08 -13.36 3.54
CA CYS A 273 22.28 -12.55 3.40
C CYS A 273 22.59 -11.93 4.77
N PRO A 274 23.75 -12.21 5.39
CA PRO A 274 24.10 -11.63 6.68
C PRO A 274 24.30 -10.12 6.54
N VAL A 275 23.92 -9.38 7.58
CA VAL A 275 24.14 -7.92 7.64
C VAL A 275 25.50 -7.64 8.31
N GLU A 276 26.38 -6.97 7.57
CA GLU A 276 27.65 -6.47 8.09
C GLU A 276 27.43 -5.32 9.08
N ASP A 277 28.29 -5.24 10.10
CA ASP A 277 28.27 -4.20 11.14
C ASP A 277 26.95 -4.08 11.93
N ALA A 278 26.15 -5.14 11.93
CA ALA A 278 24.85 -5.16 12.61
C ALA A 278 24.98 -4.81 14.11
N ASP A 279 24.12 -3.90 14.56
CA ASP A 279 24.06 -3.44 15.95
C ASP A 279 22.71 -3.83 16.56
N LEU A 280 22.67 -4.99 17.22
CA LEU A 280 21.41 -5.61 17.67
C LEU A 280 20.59 -4.72 18.61
N GLU A 281 21.25 -3.91 19.42
CA GLU A 281 20.59 -3.02 20.39
C GLU A 281 20.00 -1.78 19.72
N ARG A 282 20.64 -1.33 18.62
CA ARG A 282 20.29 -0.08 17.94
C ARG A 282 19.49 -0.28 16.65
N MET A 283 19.52 -1.47 16.06
CA MET A 283 18.76 -1.85 14.88
C MET A 283 17.32 -2.22 15.26
N THR A 284 16.55 -1.25 15.73
CA THR A 284 15.15 -1.41 16.09
C THR A 284 14.28 -0.41 15.32
N ARG A 285 12.99 -0.73 15.15
CA ARG A 285 11.98 0.16 14.55
C ARG A 285 12.39 0.70 13.16
N LEU A 286 12.83 -0.19 12.27
CA LEU A 286 13.21 0.22 10.93
C LEU A 286 11.99 0.71 10.14
N SER A 287 12.17 1.75 9.34
CA SER A 287 11.15 2.31 8.45
C SER A 287 10.67 1.31 7.41
N ALA A 288 9.63 1.69 6.69
CA ALA A 288 9.36 1.09 5.40
C ALA A 288 10.61 1.15 4.51
N PRO A 289 10.84 0.13 3.67
CA PRO A 289 11.98 0.10 2.75
C PRO A 289 11.87 1.23 1.73
N ILE A 290 12.94 1.98 1.52
CA ILE A 290 13.06 3.03 0.50
C ILE A 290 13.89 2.50 -0.66
N LEU A 291 13.32 2.50 -1.86
CA LEU A 291 14.04 2.16 -3.09
C LEU A 291 14.82 3.36 -3.62
N ASP A 292 16.15 3.25 -3.63
CA ASP A 292 17.01 4.11 -4.43
C ASP A 292 17.40 3.39 -5.71
N ALA A 293 16.61 3.63 -6.76
CA ALA A 293 16.80 3.02 -8.05
C ALA A 293 18.10 3.46 -8.74
N ALA A 294 18.59 4.69 -8.48
CA ALA A 294 19.80 5.20 -9.12
C ALA A 294 21.03 4.43 -8.63
N SER A 295 21.07 4.12 -7.34
CA SER A 295 22.17 3.38 -6.71
C SER A 295 21.90 1.88 -6.57
N ARG A 296 20.81 1.36 -7.16
CA ARG A 296 20.39 -0.06 -7.09
C ARG A 296 20.41 -0.61 -5.65
N ARG A 297 19.80 0.13 -4.73
CA ARG A 297 19.78 -0.23 -3.30
C ARG A 297 18.40 -0.06 -2.65
N LEU A 298 18.18 -0.83 -1.60
CA LEU A 298 17.10 -0.63 -0.64
C LEU A 298 17.68 -0.09 0.66
N LEU A 299 16.95 0.83 1.29
CA LEU A 299 17.32 1.41 2.57
C LEU A 299 16.18 1.21 3.58
N TRP A 300 16.50 0.84 4.81
CA TRP A 300 15.58 0.91 5.93
C TRP A 300 16.15 1.87 6.98
N ILE A 301 15.46 2.97 7.22
CA ILE A 301 15.89 4.03 8.13
C ILE A 301 15.49 3.65 9.55
N GLY A 302 16.46 3.55 10.45
CA GLY A 302 16.24 3.36 11.87
C GLY A 302 16.54 4.63 12.66
N GLU A 303 16.19 4.60 13.94
CA GLU A 303 16.44 5.70 14.86
C GLU A 303 17.93 6.00 15.02
N HIS A 304 18.79 4.98 15.03
CA HIS A 304 20.23 5.09 15.33
C HIS A 304 21.16 4.83 14.13
N GLY A 305 20.59 4.57 12.97
CA GLY A 305 21.33 4.31 11.73
C GLY A 305 20.38 3.91 10.62
N TYR A 306 20.92 3.37 9.53
CA TYR A 306 20.13 2.79 8.46
C TYR A 306 20.75 1.49 7.96
N LEU A 307 19.88 0.57 7.54
CA LEU A 307 20.26 -0.67 6.90
C LEU A 307 20.23 -0.47 5.39
N SER A 308 21.34 -0.78 4.72
CA SER A 308 21.43 -0.75 3.26
C SER A 308 21.51 -2.17 2.71
N LEU A 309 20.86 -2.39 1.56
CA LEU A 309 21.00 -3.59 0.75
C LEU A 309 21.32 -3.15 -0.69
N THR A 310 22.46 -3.57 -1.22
CA THR A 310 22.91 -3.19 -2.56
C THR A 310 23.04 -4.42 -3.45
N GLN A 311 22.54 -4.31 -4.68
CA GLN A 311 22.66 -5.35 -5.69
C GLN A 311 23.79 -5.01 -6.67
N GLY A 312 24.97 -5.59 -6.43
CA GLY A 312 26.14 -5.52 -7.31
C GLY A 312 26.35 -6.82 -8.09
N SER A 313 27.60 -7.26 -8.21
CA SER A 313 27.92 -8.65 -8.61
C SER A 313 27.43 -9.67 -7.57
N GLU A 314 27.35 -9.23 -6.32
CA GLU A 314 26.82 -9.97 -5.18
C GLU A 314 25.86 -9.07 -4.40
N LEU A 315 24.96 -9.70 -3.65
CA LEU A 315 24.07 -9.03 -2.72
C LEU A 315 24.85 -8.69 -1.43
N LYS A 316 24.88 -7.41 -1.06
CA LYS A 316 25.56 -6.94 0.16
C LYS A 316 24.59 -6.18 1.05
N ALA A 317 24.59 -6.51 2.34
CA ALA A 317 23.78 -5.85 3.35
C ALA A 317 24.66 -5.28 4.46
N GLN A 318 24.47 -4.02 4.83
CA GLN A 318 25.30 -3.34 5.83
C GLN A 318 24.48 -2.39 6.70
N TRP A 319 24.80 -2.35 7.99
CA TRP A 319 24.28 -1.34 8.92
C TRP A 319 25.21 -0.13 9.00
N HIS A 320 24.66 1.06 8.86
CA HIS A 320 25.39 2.33 8.95
C HIS A 320 24.86 3.13 10.13
N ARG A 321 25.71 3.39 11.13
CA ARG A 321 25.35 4.25 12.27
C ARG A 321 25.31 5.71 11.86
N TRP A 322 24.40 6.48 12.47
CA TRP A 322 24.43 7.93 12.33
C TRP A 322 25.71 8.52 12.97
N PRO A 323 26.28 9.60 12.40
CA PRO A 323 27.46 10.26 12.97
C PRO A 323 27.13 10.87 14.34
N ASN A 324 28.15 10.99 15.20
CA ASN A 324 28.06 11.69 16.50
C ASN A 324 26.91 11.22 17.42
N ASN A 325 26.44 9.96 17.27
CA ASN A 325 25.25 9.45 17.95
C ASN A 325 23.97 10.27 17.67
N ALA A 326 23.88 10.90 16.50
CA ALA A 326 22.64 11.52 16.05
C ALA A 326 21.51 10.48 15.95
N THR A 327 20.27 10.94 15.94
CA THR A 327 19.10 10.10 15.73
C THR A 327 18.26 10.55 14.54
N ALA A 328 17.45 9.67 13.99
CA ALA A 328 16.44 9.99 12.98
C ALA A 328 15.04 9.66 13.51
N LYS A 329 14.02 10.29 12.94
CA LYS A 329 12.60 10.05 13.25
C LYS A 329 11.87 9.59 11.99
N PRO A 330 11.98 8.30 11.61
CA PRO A 330 11.45 7.79 10.33
C PRO A 330 9.94 8.00 10.16
N GLU A 331 9.18 8.13 11.24
CA GLU A 331 7.75 8.47 11.21
C GLU A 331 7.45 9.86 10.62
N GLN A 332 8.44 10.77 10.57
CA GLN A 332 8.29 12.13 10.04
C GLN A 332 8.30 12.18 8.50
N GLY A 333 8.76 11.12 7.84
CA GLY A 333 8.79 10.99 6.39
C GLY A 333 10.03 10.26 5.89
N PRO A 334 10.02 9.82 4.63
CA PRO A 334 11.19 9.21 4.00
C PRO A 334 12.30 10.25 3.75
N PRO A 335 13.54 9.81 3.47
CA PRO A 335 14.61 10.68 3.01
C PRO A 335 14.19 11.54 1.81
N PHE A 336 14.67 12.78 1.78
CA PHE A 336 14.40 13.75 0.71
C PHE A 336 15.30 13.49 -0.50
N LEU A 337 14.73 13.49 -1.70
CA LEU A 337 15.44 13.33 -2.97
C LEU A 337 15.52 14.67 -3.70
N ASP A 338 16.72 15.25 -3.79
CA ASP A 338 16.97 16.53 -4.48
C ASP A 338 17.49 16.35 -5.92
N GLY A 339 17.51 15.11 -6.41
CA GLY A 339 18.07 14.73 -7.71
C GLY A 339 19.58 14.45 -7.70
N ARG A 340 20.31 14.83 -6.65
CA ARG A 340 21.73 14.46 -6.46
C ARG A 340 21.90 13.25 -5.55
N GLY A 341 20.98 13.09 -4.59
CA GLY A 341 21.04 11.99 -3.65
C GLY A 341 19.85 11.97 -2.71
N LEU A 342 19.84 10.98 -1.81
CA LEU A 342 18.88 10.90 -0.71
C LEU A 342 19.44 11.59 0.53
N TRP A 343 18.62 12.39 1.17
CA TRP A 343 18.97 13.20 2.34
C TRP A 343 18.08 12.85 3.53
N GLN A 344 18.66 12.38 4.62
CA GLN A 344 17.94 12.07 5.85
C GLN A 344 18.05 13.22 6.85
N LEU A 345 16.91 13.62 7.42
CA LEU A 345 16.88 14.50 8.58
C LEU A 345 17.38 13.74 9.82
N ILE A 346 18.44 14.26 10.44
CA ILE A 346 19.01 13.76 11.70
C ILE A 346 18.99 14.85 12.79
N PHE A 347 18.92 14.40 14.03
CA PHE A 347 18.87 15.19 15.26
C PHE A 347 20.17 14.97 16.04
N GLU A 348 20.90 16.05 16.30
CA GLU A 348 22.10 16.09 17.11
C GLU A 348 21.85 16.90 18.39
N THR A 349 22.77 16.84 19.36
CA THR A 349 22.65 17.62 20.61
C THR A 349 22.61 19.14 20.36
N ASP A 350 23.22 19.60 19.27
CA ASP A 350 23.37 21.01 18.92
C ASP A 350 22.34 21.51 17.88
N GLY A 351 21.49 20.63 17.32
CA GLY A 351 20.51 21.04 16.33
C GLY A 351 20.03 19.93 15.39
N GLN A 352 19.52 20.34 14.24
CA GLN A 352 18.94 19.48 13.21
C GLN A 352 19.61 19.74 11.87
N ARG A 353 19.88 18.68 11.11
CA ARG A 353 20.53 18.80 9.80
C ARG A 353 20.10 17.65 8.88
N TYR A 354 20.19 17.89 7.58
CA TYR A 354 20.06 16.86 6.57
C TYR A 354 21.43 16.29 6.22
N LEU A 355 21.55 14.96 6.24
CA LEU A 355 22.73 14.21 5.86
C LEU A 355 22.47 13.41 4.58
N GLN A 356 23.37 13.52 3.60
CA GLN A 356 23.30 12.71 2.38
C GLN A 356 23.64 11.24 2.70
N LEU A 357 22.85 10.31 2.17
CA LEU A 357 22.97 8.87 2.45
C LEU A 357 23.86 8.12 1.44
N ASP A 358 24.51 8.81 0.51
CA ASP A 358 25.27 8.15 -0.56
C ASP A 358 26.63 7.64 -0.06
N PRO A 359 27.05 6.42 -0.44
CA PRO A 359 28.38 5.92 -0.10
C PRO A 359 29.45 6.86 -0.70
N GLY A 360 30.25 7.49 0.17
CA GLY A 360 31.27 8.44 -0.26
C GLY A 360 30.76 9.85 -0.56
N ALA A 361 29.55 10.21 -0.11
CA ALA A 361 29.07 11.59 -0.13
C ALA A 361 30.11 12.54 0.51
N THR A 362 30.51 13.57 -0.24
CA THR A 362 31.41 14.64 0.21
C THR A 362 30.65 15.90 0.60
N ASP A 363 29.36 15.97 0.30
CA ASP A 363 28.56 17.15 0.58
C ASP A 363 28.44 17.37 2.08
N LEU A 364 28.54 18.64 2.48
CA LEU A 364 28.44 19.02 3.87
C LEU A 364 26.98 18.86 4.35
N PRO A 365 26.77 18.41 5.61
CA PRO A 365 25.44 18.38 6.20
C PRO A 365 24.75 19.74 6.12
N MET A 366 23.46 19.75 5.78
CA MET A 366 22.69 20.98 5.59
C MET A 366 21.91 21.32 6.87
N PRO A 367 22.29 22.34 7.64
CA PRO A 367 21.60 22.69 8.88
C PRO A 367 20.21 23.26 8.59
N ILE A 368 19.25 22.95 9.47
CA ILE A 368 17.89 23.49 9.39
C ILE A 368 17.42 24.01 10.74
N LYS A 369 16.37 24.84 10.72
CA LYS A 369 15.64 25.26 11.92
C LYS A 369 14.20 24.73 11.89
N GLY A 370 13.81 24.07 12.98
CA GLY A 370 12.49 23.49 13.17
C GLY A 370 12.26 22.21 12.35
N TYR A 371 11.11 21.59 12.56
CA TYR A 371 10.76 20.30 11.99
C TYR A 371 10.56 20.30 10.49
N ARG A 372 10.66 19.11 9.90
CA ARG A 372 10.23 18.83 8.53
C ARG A 372 9.37 17.58 8.49
N LEU A 373 8.23 17.70 7.83
CA LEU A 373 7.45 16.56 7.35
C LEU A 373 7.60 16.50 5.84
N SER A 374 7.73 15.31 5.26
CA SER A 374 8.08 15.20 3.84
C SER A 374 7.43 14.01 3.16
N THR A 375 7.22 14.14 1.84
CA THR A 375 6.95 13.01 0.94
C THR A 375 8.22 12.35 0.41
N GLY A 376 9.39 12.94 0.69
CA GLY A 376 10.64 12.65 -0.01
C GLY A 376 10.87 13.54 -1.24
N HIS A 377 9.88 14.34 -1.65
CA HIS A 377 10.02 15.32 -2.73
C HIS A 377 9.47 16.71 -2.35
N LEU A 378 8.40 16.77 -1.55
CA LEU A 378 7.93 17.98 -0.90
C LEU A 378 8.35 18.01 0.56
N SER A 379 8.61 19.21 1.08
CA SER A 379 8.95 19.42 2.48
C SER A 379 8.03 20.45 3.13
N PHE A 380 7.61 20.20 4.36
CA PHE A 380 6.70 21.07 5.11
C PHE A 380 7.30 21.48 6.45
N LYS A 381 7.33 22.79 6.71
CA LYS A 381 7.56 23.40 8.02
C LYS A 381 6.21 23.94 8.51
N TYR A 382 5.47 23.12 9.27
CA TYR A 382 4.08 23.39 9.63
C TYR A 382 3.20 23.59 8.39
N ASN A 383 2.61 24.77 8.20
CA ASN A 383 1.78 25.12 7.04
C ASN A 383 2.60 25.51 5.81
N ILE A 384 3.90 25.79 5.98
CA ILE A 384 4.76 26.29 4.91
C ILE A 384 5.31 25.13 4.09
N ARG A 385 5.02 25.15 2.80
CA ARG A 385 5.63 24.24 1.82
C ARG A 385 6.96 24.81 1.35
N LEU A 386 8.01 24.00 1.44
CA LEU A 386 9.36 24.32 0.99
C LEU A 386 9.71 23.42 -0.20
N GLU A 387 10.33 24.00 -1.22
CA GLU A 387 10.85 23.25 -2.38
C GLU A 387 12.08 22.41 -1.99
N LEU A 388 12.92 22.91 -1.08
CA LEU A 388 13.99 22.14 -0.44
C LEU A 388 13.84 22.22 1.08
N PRO A 389 14.18 21.17 1.85
CA PRO A 389 14.01 21.18 3.30
C PRO A 389 14.81 22.28 4.01
N TRP A 390 15.99 22.62 3.49
CA TRP A 390 16.85 23.70 3.98
C TRP A 390 16.63 25.03 3.25
N GLY A 391 15.58 25.13 2.43
CA GLY A 391 15.20 26.38 1.78
C GLY A 391 14.79 27.46 2.78
N GLU A 392 15.02 28.71 2.41
CA GLU A 392 14.54 29.87 3.15
C GLU A 392 13.06 30.14 2.83
N HIS A 393 12.39 30.80 3.77
CA HIS A 393 10.99 31.18 3.66
C HIS A 393 10.82 32.59 4.24
N ASP A 394 10.10 33.43 3.50
CA ASP A 394 9.79 34.80 3.92
C ASP A 394 8.51 34.84 4.75
N GLU A 395 8.68 34.91 6.07
CA GLU A 395 7.58 34.98 7.04
C GLU A 395 6.72 36.26 6.90
N ASN A 396 7.19 37.28 6.17
CA ASN A 396 6.41 38.48 5.90
C ASN A 396 5.37 38.27 4.79
N ILE A 397 5.63 37.35 3.85
CA ILE A 397 4.74 37.04 2.73
C ILE A 397 3.71 35.99 3.14
N GLU A 398 4.17 34.92 3.77
CA GLU A 398 3.32 33.81 4.20
C GLU A 398 3.64 33.45 5.66
N PRO A 399 2.91 33.98 6.65
CA PRO A 399 3.25 33.73 8.05
C PRO A 399 3.21 32.23 8.41
N THR A 400 4.24 31.77 9.11
CA THR A 400 4.23 30.42 9.69
C THR A 400 3.16 30.34 10.77
N THR A 401 2.14 29.50 10.56
CA THR A 401 1.16 29.11 11.58
C THR A 401 1.61 27.82 12.26
N ARG A 402 0.97 27.44 13.37
CA ARG A 402 1.22 26.13 14.02
C ARG A 402 0.37 25.00 13.44
N ASP A 403 -0.24 25.21 12.27
CA ASP A 403 -1.02 24.18 11.60
C ASP A 403 -0.06 23.14 11.03
N VAL A 404 -0.16 21.91 11.50
CA VAL A 404 0.67 20.80 11.00
C VAL A 404 0.05 20.26 9.73
N VAL A 405 0.84 20.26 8.65
CA VAL A 405 0.52 19.53 7.42
C VAL A 405 1.35 18.24 7.40
N TYR A 406 0.70 17.09 7.54
CA TYR A 406 1.36 15.80 7.37
C TYR A 406 1.00 15.23 5.98
N PRO A 407 1.98 15.13 5.07
CA PRO A 407 1.72 14.67 3.72
C PRO A 407 1.75 13.14 3.66
N PHE A 408 0.67 12.53 3.13
CA PHE A 408 0.59 11.09 2.93
C PHE A 408 1.17 10.69 1.58
N ILE A 409 0.64 11.25 0.49
CA ILE A 409 0.95 10.84 -0.89
C ILE A 409 0.91 12.05 -1.81
N GLU A 410 1.97 12.20 -2.59
CA GLU A 410 2.07 13.18 -3.66
C GLU A 410 1.94 12.49 -5.03
N PHE A 411 1.19 13.11 -5.94
CA PHE A 411 1.13 12.75 -7.35
C PHE A 411 1.85 13.83 -8.16
N THR A 412 3.06 13.54 -8.65
CA THR A 412 3.92 14.58 -9.26
C THR A 412 3.37 15.06 -10.59
N THR A 413 2.89 14.14 -11.43
CA THR A 413 2.40 14.42 -12.79
C THR A 413 1.26 15.45 -12.77
N GLN A 414 0.37 15.29 -11.79
CA GLN A 414 -0.82 16.10 -11.64
C GLN A 414 -0.68 17.17 -10.56
N LYS A 415 0.46 17.27 -9.86
CA LYS A 415 0.69 18.15 -8.70
C LYS A 415 -0.44 18.07 -7.67
N ARG A 416 -0.81 16.85 -7.28
CA ARG A 416 -1.84 16.63 -6.23
C ARG A 416 -1.21 16.10 -4.95
N LEU A 417 -1.87 16.39 -3.83
CA LEU A 417 -1.44 15.96 -2.52
C LEU A 417 -2.62 15.41 -1.72
N LEU A 418 -2.42 14.24 -1.13
CA LEU A 418 -3.21 13.70 -0.04
C LEU A 418 -2.48 14.00 1.26
N SER A 419 -3.14 14.71 2.17
CA SER A 419 -2.53 15.18 3.41
C SER A 419 -3.54 15.13 4.56
N LEU A 420 -3.06 15.37 5.78
CA LEU A 420 -3.92 15.82 6.88
C LEU A 420 -3.45 17.19 7.34
N ARG A 421 -4.39 17.97 7.87
CA ARG A 421 -4.13 19.24 8.53
C ARG A 421 -4.69 19.24 9.94
N VAL A 422 -3.88 19.68 10.90
CA VAL A 422 -4.27 19.80 12.32
C VAL A 422 -3.83 21.13 12.87
N LYS A 423 -4.77 21.84 13.49
CA LYS A 423 -4.44 23.03 14.28
C LYS A 423 -4.01 22.60 15.66
N GLN A 424 -2.78 22.88 16.05
CA GLN A 424 -2.31 22.60 17.40
C GLN A 424 -1.41 23.70 17.94
N SER A 425 -1.32 23.80 19.27
CA SER A 425 -0.45 24.75 19.96
C SER A 425 0.84 24.12 20.48
N SER A 426 0.98 22.80 20.45
CA SER A 426 2.13 22.02 20.94
C SER A 426 3.25 21.89 19.90
N THR A 427 4.40 21.36 20.33
CA THR A 427 5.51 21.01 19.44
C THR A 427 5.14 19.80 18.56
N LEU A 428 5.96 19.51 17.54
CA LEU A 428 5.73 18.35 16.69
C LEU A 428 6.04 17.02 17.39
N GLU A 429 6.98 16.97 18.35
CA GLU A 429 7.14 15.77 19.20
C GLU A 429 5.90 15.49 20.00
N ALA A 430 5.40 16.51 20.70
CA ALA A 430 4.19 16.38 21.49
C ALA A 430 2.98 15.97 20.60
N PHE A 431 2.96 16.39 19.34
CA PHE A 431 1.98 15.88 18.36
C PHE A 431 2.10 14.38 18.15
N PHE A 432 3.28 13.87 17.79
CA PHE A 432 3.48 12.44 17.52
C PHE A 432 3.43 11.55 18.77
N GLU A 433 3.62 12.11 19.95
CA GLU A 433 3.44 11.44 21.24
C GLU A 433 1.97 11.47 21.71
N ASN A 434 1.14 12.35 21.13
CA ASN A 434 -0.25 12.49 21.52
C ASN A 434 -1.09 11.30 21.02
N ARG A 435 -1.63 10.54 21.97
CA ARG A 435 -2.56 9.42 21.72
C ARG A 435 -4.04 9.81 21.88
N GLN A 436 -4.34 11.06 22.26
CA GLN A 436 -5.70 11.53 22.43
C GLN A 436 -6.37 11.86 21.08
N PRO A 437 -7.67 11.60 20.92
CA PRO A 437 -8.40 12.00 19.71
C PRO A 437 -8.42 13.51 19.50
N MET A 438 -8.06 13.96 18.31
CA MET A 438 -8.04 15.36 17.87
C MET A 438 -8.88 15.57 16.62
N ASP A 439 -9.39 16.79 16.43
CA ASP A 439 -10.11 17.16 15.20
C ASP A 439 -9.09 17.40 14.09
N VAL A 440 -9.25 16.65 13.00
CA VAL A 440 -8.34 16.69 11.85
C VAL A 440 -9.12 16.84 10.56
N ASP A 441 -8.52 17.55 9.61
CA ASP A 441 -9.03 17.65 8.25
C ASP A 441 -8.15 16.76 7.35
N TYR A 442 -8.70 15.67 6.82
CA TYR A 442 -8.04 14.86 5.80
C TYR A 442 -8.31 15.50 4.44
N CYS A 443 -7.25 15.82 3.72
CA CYS A 443 -7.26 16.75 2.60
C CYS A 443 -6.88 16.07 1.29
N PHE A 444 -7.60 16.45 0.23
CA PHE A 444 -7.26 16.18 -1.15
C PHE A 444 -7.15 17.51 -1.89
N GLU A 445 -5.96 17.86 -2.34
CA GLU A 445 -5.67 19.18 -2.90
C GLU A 445 -4.86 19.10 -4.19
N GLN A 446 -5.07 20.10 -5.03
CA GLN A 446 -4.14 20.48 -6.08
C GLN A 446 -3.14 21.48 -5.47
N ILE A 447 -1.86 21.20 -5.57
CA ILE A 447 -0.81 22.01 -4.93
C ILE A 447 -0.85 23.44 -5.50
N GLY A 448 -1.09 24.41 -4.62
CA GLY A 448 -1.18 25.84 -4.97
C GLY A 448 -2.56 26.28 -5.48
N ASP A 449 -3.58 25.43 -5.39
CA ASP A 449 -4.94 25.69 -5.88
C ASP A 449 -5.99 25.20 -4.85
N GLN A 450 -7.17 24.77 -5.30
CA GLN A 450 -8.28 24.35 -4.44
C GLN A 450 -7.95 23.10 -3.62
N GLN A 451 -8.39 23.14 -2.36
CA GLN A 451 -8.34 22.05 -1.41
C GLN A 451 -9.76 21.59 -1.06
N PHE A 452 -9.94 20.27 -0.98
CA PHE A 452 -11.12 19.64 -0.43
C PHE A 452 -10.75 18.88 0.85
N SER A 453 -11.62 18.86 1.85
CA SER A 453 -11.35 18.13 3.08
C SER A 453 -12.55 17.36 3.62
N ILE A 454 -12.26 16.32 4.39
CA ILE A 454 -13.20 15.63 5.25
C ILE A 454 -12.70 15.73 6.69
N ARG A 455 -13.55 16.26 7.56
CA ARG A 455 -13.26 16.36 8.98
C ARG A 455 -13.54 15.04 9.68
N ALA A 456 -12.65 14.64 10.56
CA ALA A 456 -12.83 13.51 11.46
C ALA A 456 -12.18 13.78 12.81
N ARG A 457 -12.60 13.04 13.83
CA ARG A 457 -11.93 13.02 15.13
C ARG A 457 -11.17 11.70 15.27
N ALA A 458 -9.84 11.79 15.34
CA ALA A 458 -8.96 10.63 15.26
C ALA A 458 -7.81 10.72 16.27
N SER A 459 -7.44 9.58 16.87
CA SER A 459 -6.17 9.45 17.60
C SER A 459 -5.10 8.98 16.62
N GLU A 460 -3.88 9.51 16.74
CA GLU A 460 -2.78 9.19 15.82
C GLU A 460 -3.19 9.34 14.33
N PRO A 461 -3.70 10.51 13.92
CA PRO A 461 -4.31 10.72 12.60
C PRO A 461 -3.37 10.43 11.42
N TRP A 462 -2.05 10.49 11.63
CA TRP A 462 -1.03 10.12 10.66
C TRP A 462 -0.98 8.62 10.32
N ASN A 463 -1.73 7.78 11.05
CA ASN A 463 -1.87 6.34 10.77
C ASN A 463 -2.99 6.03 9.74
N ALA A 464 -3.68 7.03 9.22
CA ALA A 464 -4.68 6.83 8.18
C ALA A 464 -4.05 6.29 6.88
N GLN A 465 -4.84 5.54 6.10
CA GLN A 465 -4.40 4.92 4.86
C GLN A 465 -5.25 5.42 3.69
N TRP A 466 -4.58 5.99 2.70
CA TRP A 466 -5.16 6.29 1.40
C TRP A 466 -4.82 5.18 0.41
N PHE A 467 -5.81 4.73 -0.36
CA PHE A 467 -5.59 3.74 -1.40
C PHE A 467 -6.58 3.86 -2.56
N PHE A 468 -6.25 3.20 -3.68
CA PHE A 468 -7.01 3.28 -4.92
C PHE A 468 -7.42 1.89 -5.35
N PHE A 469 -8.71 1.70 -5.60
CA PHE A 469 -9.27 0.42 -6.03
C PHE A 469 -10.61 0.65 -6.71
N ASP A 470 -10.87 -0.10 -7.78
CA ASP A 470 -12.18 -0.17 -8.44
C ASP A 470 -12.74 1.21 -8.85
N ASN A 471 -11.92 1.99 -9.56
CA ASN A 471 -12.23 3.35 -10.00
C ASN A 471 -12.61 4.32 -8.86
N ALA A 472 -12.12 4.06 -7.65
CA ALA A 472 -12.42 4.86 -6.48
C ALA A 472 -11.16 5.16 -5.65
N MET A 473 -11.19 6.32 -4.99
CA MET A 473 -10.27 6.69 -3.93
C MET A 473 -10.87 6.27 -2.58
N TRP A 474 -10.02 5.75 -1.70
CA TRP A 474 -10.42 5.24 -0.39
C TRP A 474 -9.60 5.87 0.72
N LEU A 475 -10.23 6.10 1.87
CA LEU A 475 -9.59 6.55 3.10
C LEU A 475 -10.02 5.66 4.26
N TYR A 476 -9.05 5.02 4.90
CA TYR A 476 -9.23 4.33 6.17
C TYR A 476 -8.65 5.14 7.33
N ILE A 477 -9.44 5.32 8.38
CA ILE A 477 -9.03 5.97 9.63
C ILE A 477 -9.18 4.97 10.77
N ASP A 478 -8.05 4.38 11.17
CA ASP A 478 -7.98 3.26 12.11
C ASP A 478 -8.65 3.56 13.47
N SER A 479 -8.30 4.70 14.07
CA SER A 479 -8.76 5.03 15.43
C SER A 479 -10.28 5.13 15.60
N CYS A 480 -10.99 5.53 14.54
CA CYS A 480 -12.44 5.66 14.56
C CYS A 480 -13.17 4.58 13.76
N GLY A 481 -12.43 3.60 13.21
CA GLY A 481 -13.00 2.49 12.44
C GLY A 481 -13.80 2.96 11.23
N ALA A 482 -13.34 4.02 10.54
CA ALA A 482 -14.03 4.57 9.38
C ALA A 482 -13.34 4.16 8.08
N LEU A 483 -14.11 3.65 7.13
CA LEU A 483 -13.67 3.42 5.75
C LEU A 483 -14.57 4.19 4.79
N TYR A 484 -13.98 5.17 4.11
CA TYR A 484 -14.66 6.02 3.15
C TYR A 484 -14.21 5.68 1.72
N ARG A 485 -15.15 5.79 0.79
CA ARG A 485 -14.94 5.58 -0.64
C ARG A 485 -15.55 6.73 -1.45
N TRP A 486 -14.82 7.19 -2.47
CA TRP A 486 -15.29 8.16 -3.46
C TRP A 486 -15.08 7.63 -4.88
N ASN A 487 -16.17 7.51 -5.64
CA ASN A 487 -16.11 7.09 -7.03
C ASN A 487 -15.63 8.24 -7.91
N ALA A 488 -14.73 7.92 -8.85
CA ALA A 488 -14.15 8.86 -9.80
C ALA A 488 -14.77 8.72 -11.19
#